data_AF-A0A9X2P0W6-F1
#
_entry.id   AF-A0A9X2P0W6-F1
#
_cell.length_a   1.000
_cell.length_b   1.000
_cell.length_c   1.000
_cell.angle_alpha   90.00
_cell.angle_beta   90.00
_cell.angle_gamma   90.00
#
_symmetry.space_group_name_H-M   'P 1'
#
loop_
_entity.id
_entity.type
_entity.pdbx_description
1 polymer ?
#
loop_
_entity_poly.entity_id
_entity_poly.type
_entity_poly.pdbx_seq_one_letter_code
_entity_poly.pdbx_strand_id
1 'polypeptide(L)'
;MKTRFYVLIFLMGVISSISSCSDDEVTPVLDVHAQSGNLVMEPQANAQLDIHFVCNNAWQAQVDVNWVVLSSMKGEAGDITLSLLAKEDNRTGEDRTGTLILTSAGLTKEIKFTQKQTEVLNVIQTLYTIPATGGKIDIDFASNLQNCHFMLVAENGIPEWITQEPNSQTRTLRNEKISLTILPNHKLVERKANIQIYAVDMQNESNVLLKSPRISICQNANEVGISTDMTTKDKKVKVLQRHSKGNGVPIVIMGDGFLDCDIEIDTKDNYYYKMMEKAMENFFSEEPVQSLREYFDVWMVTAVSQNNAFGGAYSTRFSCKLEGGGSTGITGNHTLVKEYAALVPELQANPNLLNEVMVIVVLNTEEYAGTTYFGFANMGEFAIGYCPIINGPDDEMFRRVLCHECIGHGFTKLLDEYSYEQYGTIPATEIEKNRRMQQQLGWAMNVDFTNNREEVLWKHFLNDRRYQGKDFYGETLGVYEGACTYWRGAWRPTLESMMRSNTHGFNAPSREAIYKRVMHVAHGSEWKYDYEMFVAFDLAHLPQSTSTRNTNINPSMNKPFAAPRYMGHF
;
A
#
# COMPACT_ATOMS: atom_id res chain seq x y z
N MET A 1 -93.05 -45.55 -9.97
CA MET A 1 -91.95 -45.10 -9.09
C MET A 1 -92.04 -43.58 -9.01
N LYS A 2 -92.61 -43.01 -7.93
CA LYS A 2 -91.93 -42.37 -6.76
C LYS A 2 -91.08 -41.13 -7.17
N THR A 3 -91.19 -39.89 -6.67
CA THR A 3 -92.09 -39.14 -5.71
C THR A 3 -91.62 -37.65 -5.78
N ARG A 4 -92.43 -36.64 -6.16
CA ARG A 4 -93.19 -35.58 -5.38
C ARG A 4 -92.40 -34.81 -4.29
N PHE A 5 -92.57 -33.49 -4.00
CA PHE A 5 -93.75 -32.61 -3.92
C PHE A 5 -93.36 -31.10 -4.11
N TYR A 6 -93.98 -30.29 -5.00
CA TYR A 6 -94.97 -29.16 -4.80
C TYR A 6 -94.45 -27.86 -4.10
N VAL A 7 -94.92 -26.61 -4.33
CA VAL A 7 -95.67 -25.88 -5.39
C VAL A 7 -96.00 -24.46 -4.86
N LEU A 8 -96.16 -23.51 -5.79
CA LEU A 8 -96.95 -22.24 -5.78
C LEU A 8 -96.53 -20.96 -5.01
N ILE A 9 -96.84 -19.87 -5.72
CA ILE A 9 -96.75 -18.42 -5.52
C ILE A 9 -97.95 -17.87 -4.74
N PHE A 10 -97.77 -16.83 -3.89
CA PHE A 10 -98.75 -15.74 -3.74
C PHE A 10 -98.17 -14.45 -3.11
N LEU A 11 -98.73 -13.31 -3.56
CA LEU A 11 -98.54 -11.91 -3.15
C LEU A 11 -98.82 -11.64 -1.66
N MET A 12 -98.17 -10.62 -1.07
CA MET A 12 -98.83 -9.62 -0.21
C MET A 12 -97.99 -8.35 -0.07
N GLY A 13 -98.61 -7.19 -0.30
CA GLY A 13 -98.09 -5.89 0.08
C GLY A 13 -98.49 -5.52 1.51
N VAL A 14 -97.67 -4.72 2.18
CA VAL A 14 -97.94 -4.03 3.45
C VAL A 14 -97.21 -2.68 3.35
N ILE A 15 -97.90 -1.60 2.93
CA ILE A 15 -98.50 -0.54 3.77
C ILE A 15 -97.50 0.05 4.79
N SER A 16 -97.04 1.25 4.44
CA SER A 16 -96.32 2.20 5.28
C SER A 16 -97.10 2.50 6.58
N SER A 17 -96.42 2.41 7.72
CA SER A 17 -96.80 3.13 8.93
C SER A 17 -95.74 4.22 9.16
N ILE A 18 -96.15 5.44 8.87
CA ILE A 18 -95.44 6.68 9.17
C ILE A 18 -95.55 6.85 10.68
N SER A 19 -94.46 6.61 11.40
CA SER A 19 -94.33 7.11 12.77
C SER A 19 -93.52 8.39 12.70
N SER A 20 -94.15 9.45 13.15
CA SER A 20 -93.63 10.79 13.31
C SER A 20 -92.30 10.77 14.10
N CYS A 21 -91.24 11.20 13.45
CA CYS A 21 -90.18 12.01 14.04
C CYS A 21 -89.86 13.08 13.00
N SER A 22 -89.78 14.34 13.44
CA SER A 22 -89.16 15.39 12.66
C SER A 22 -87.69 15.00 12.45
N ASP A 23 -87.37 14.38 11.32
CA ASP A 23 -85.98 14.31 10.87
C ASP A 23 -85.62 15.73 10.43
N ASP A 24 -85.17 16.53 11.39
CA ASP A 24 -84.31 17.65 11.10
C ASP A 24 -83.24 17.10 10.13
N GLU A 25 -83.18 17.63 8.90
CA GLU A 25 -82.08 17.28 7.99
C GLU A 25 -80.78 17.61 8.72
N VAL A 26 -80.13 16.58 9.26
CA VAL A 26 -78.86 16.73 9.96
C VAL A 26 -77.85 17.08 8.88
N THR A 27 -77.61 18.37 8.68
CA THR A 27 -76.63 18.86 7.72
C THR A 27 -75.30 18.19 8.00
N PRO A 28 -74.64 17.57 6.99
CA PRO A 28 -73.37 16.89 7.21
C PRO A 28 -72.33 17.89 7.72
N VAL A 29 -71.62 17.48 8.77
CA VAL A 29 -70.55 18.25 9.41
C VAL A 29 -69.27 17.47 9.24
N LEU A 30 -68.26 18.13 8.69
CA LEU A 30 -66.86 17.72 8.72
C LEU A 30 -66.07 18.96 9.07
N ASP A 31 -65.84 19.16 10.35
CA ASP A 31 -65.13 20.30 10.87
C ASP A 31 -63.78 19.88 11.43
N VAL A 32 -62.73 20.42 10.84
CA VAL A 32 -61.37 20.20 11.31
C VAL A 32 -61.12 21.31 12.30
N HIS A 33 -61.01 20.96 13.59
CA HIS A 33 -60.76 21.96 14.62
C HIS A 33 -59.56 22.81 14.22
N ALA A 34 -59.73 24.13 14.21
CA ALA A 34 -58.74 25.08 13.70
C ALA A 34 -57.40 24.92 14.45
N GLN A 35 -56.51 24.09 13.90
CA GLN A 35 -55.13 24.00 14.33
C GLN A 35 -54.46 25.27 13.80
N SER A 36 -54.29 26.26 14.67
CA SER A 36 -53.89 27.64 14.35
C SER A 36 -52.40 27.80 13.94
N GLY A 37 -51.83 26.83 13.22
CA GLY A 37 -50.44 26.85 12.78
C GLY A 37 -50.14 25.90 11.61
N ASN A 38 -48.95 26.03 11.05
CA ASN A 38 -48.45 25.08 10.06
C ASN A 38 -48.32 23.69 10.71
N LEU A 39 -48.88 22.67 10.08
CA LEU A 39 -48.82 21.29 10.56
C LEU A 39 -47.46 20.69 10.19
N VAL A 40 -46.61 20.53 11.20
CA VAL A 40 -45.20 20.17 10.99
C VAL A 40 -44.81 18.97 11.83
N MET A 41 -44.25 17.95 11.18
CA MET A 41 -43.58 16.81 11.79
C MET A 41 -42.07 17.07 11.88
N GLU A 42 -41.46 16.57 12.95
CA GLU A 42 -40.00 16.51 13.08
C GLU A 42 -39.38 15.52 12.05
N PRO A 43 -38.10 15.67 11.69
CA PRO A 43 -37.53 15.00 10.54
C PRO A 43 -37.39 13.48 10.70
N GLN A 44 -37.38 12.94 11.92
CA GLN A 44 -37.11 11.52 12.19
C GLN A 44 -38.26 10.58 11.80
N ALA A 45 -37.91 9.32 11.52
CA ALA A 45 -38.86 8.22 11.45
C ALA A 45 -39.70 8.12 12.72
N ASN A 46 -40.96 7.73 12.57
CA ASN A 46 -41.99 7.67 13.62
C ASN A 46 -42.35 9.02 14.25
N ALA A 47 -41.93 10.16 13.67
CA ALA A 47 -42.51 11.44 14.03
C ALA A 47 -44.04 11.40 13.80
N GLN A 48 -44.80 11.78 14.83
CA GLN A 48 -46.25 11.70 14.84
C GLN A 48 -46.85 13.11 14.75
N LEU A 49 -47.90 13.24 13.95
CA LEU A 49 -48.75 14.43 13.88
C LEU A 49 -50.21 14.01 14.04
N ASP A 50 -50.87 14.56 15.04
CA ASP A 50 -52.28 14.26 15.34
C ASP A 50 -53.20 15.33 14.75
N ILE A 51 -54.19 14.87 14.00
CA ILE A 51 -55.25 15.68 13.38
C ILE A 51 -56.55 15.41 14.13
N HIS A 52 -57.11 16.47 14.70
CA HIS A 52 -58.38 16.42 15.44
C HIS A 52 -59.50 16.99 14.59
N PHE A 53 -60.58 16.24 14.40
CA PHE A 53 -61.73 16.67 13.65
C PHE A 53 -63.02 16.05 14.20
N VAL A 54 -64.13 16.75 13.98
CA VAL A 54 -65.47 16.30 14.34
C VAL A 54 -66.27 16.07 13.07
N CYS A 55 -66.91 14.91 12.99
CA CYS A 55 -67.87 14.64 11.94
C CYS A 55 -69.10 13.90 12.48
N ASN A 56 -70.26 14.19 11.89
CA ASN A 56 -71.54 13.57 12.29
C ASN A 56 -71.94 12.38 11.40
N ASN A 57 -71.07 11.97 10.48
CA ASN A 57 -71.22 10.80 9.61
C ASN A 57 -69.92 9.97 9.61
N ALA A 58 -70.00 8.72 9.13
CA ALA A 58 -68.79 7.91 8.90
C ALA A 58 -67.81 8.65 7.98
N TRP A 59 -66.52 8.45 8.22
CA TRP A 59 -65.44 9.16 7.54
C TRP A 59 -64.45 8.20 6.88
N GLN A 60 -63.74 8.71 5.88
CA GLN A 60 -62.60 8.07 5.24
C GLN A 60 -61.43 9.05 5.15
N ALA A 61 -60.21 8.52 5.19
CA ALA A 61 -58.97 9.29 5.14
C ALA A 61 -57.98 8.66 4.16
N GLN A 62 -57.29 9.50 3.40
CA GLN A 62 -56.20 9.10 2.51
C GLN A 62 -55.10 10.17 2.50
N VAL A 63 -53.87 9.78 2.19
CA VAL A 63 -52.73 10.69 2.00
C VAL A 63 -52.17 10.54 0.59
N ASP A 64 -51.73 11.64 0.00
CA ASP A 64 -51.14 11.69 -1.35
C ASP A 64 -49.66 11.27 -1.41
N VAL A 65 -49.04 11.02 -0.25
CA VAL A 65 -47.63 10.68 -0.09
C VAL A 65 -47.43 9.26 0.42
N ASN A 66 -46.35 8.62 -0.01
CA ASN A 66 -46.00 7.25 0.37
C ASN A 66 -45.19 7.14 1.67
N TRP A 67 -44.59 8.24 2.15
CA TRP A 67 -43.72 8.29 3.33
C TRP A 67 -44.47 8.47 4.66
N VAL A 68 -45.80 8.59 4.62
CA VAL A 68 -46.68 8.63 5.80
C VAL A 68 -47.54 7.37 5.88
N VAL A 69 -47.87 6.96 7.11
CA VAL A 69 -48.94 6.00 7.40
C VAL A 69 -49.98 6.62 8.33
N LEU A 70 -51.25 6.29 8.12
CA LEU A 70 -52.37 6.73 8.96
C LEU A 70 -52.69 5.70 10.03
N SER A 71 -53.06 6.13 11.24
CA SER A 71 -53.52 5.22 12.30
C SER A 71 -54.84 4.53 11.96
N SER A 72 -55.70 5.17 11.15
CA SER A 72 -56.87 4.54 10.52
C SER A 72 -57.23 5.24 9.21
N MET A 73 -57.80 4.49 8.25
CA MET A 73 -58.28 5.02 6.96
C MET A 73 -59.79 5.25 6.93
N LYS A 74 -60.51 4.83 7.97
CA LYS A 74 -61.97 5.02 8.10
C LYS A 74 -62.41 4.96 9.56
N GLY A 75 -63.59 5.49 9.84
CA GLY A 75 -64.22 5.38 11.16
C GLY A 75 -65.64 5.91 11.19
N GLU A 76 -66.27 5.81 12.36
CA GLU A 76 -67.64 6.29 12.59
C GLU A 76 -67.65 7.77 12.99
N ALA A 77 -68.84 8.36 13.03
CA ALA A 77 -69.07 9.73 13.51
C ALA A 77 -68.57 9.93 14.95
N GLY A 78 -68.11 11.14 15.26
CA GLY A 78 -67.67 11.52 16.60
C GLY A 78 -66.60 12.61 16.62
N ASP A 79 -65.95 12.73 17.77
CA ASP A 79 -64.71 13.49 17.95
C ASP A 79 -63.53 12.54 17.75
N ILE A 80 -62.76 12.76 16.69
CA ILE A 80 -61.76 11.81 16.19
C ILE A 80 -60.38 12.43 16.26
N THR A 81 -59.42 11.62 16.71
CA THR A 81 -57.98 11.89 16.60
C THR A 81 -57.38 10.91 15.59
N LEU A 82 -56.87 11.44 14.48
CA LEU A 82 -56.17 10.66 13.45
C LEU A 82 -54.68 10.99 13.49
N SER A 83 -53.84 9.96 13.65
CA SER A 83 -52.38 10.12 13.73
C SER A 83 -51.73 9.81 12.39
N LEU A 84 -50.88 10.72 11.93
CA LEU A 84 -49.97 10.55 10.80
C LEU A 84 -48.60 10.19 11.36
N LEU A 85 -48.02 9.08 10.92
CA LEU A 85 -46.66 8.67 11.30
C LEU A 85 -45.74 8.68 10.08
N ALA A 86 -44.60 9.37 10.20
CA ALA A 86 -43.55 9.30 9.20
C ALA A 86 -42.90 7.90 9.21
N LYS A 87 -42.80 7.26 8.04
CA LYS A 87 -42.18 5.92 7.90
C LYS A 87 -40.66 5.95 8.02
N GLU A 88 -40.06 7.09 7.69
CA GLU A 88 -38.61 7.25 7.56
C GLU A 88 -38.18 8.69 7.88
N ASP A 89 -36.89 8.88 8.11
CA ASP A 89 -36.28 10.20 8.25
C ASP A 89 -36.41 11.00 6.94
N ASN A 90 -36.67 12.30 7.02
CA ASN A 90 -36.63 13.19 5.85
C ASN A 90 -35.19 13.58 5.49
N ARG A 91 -34.49 12.69 4.80
CA ARG A 91 -33.10 12.86 4.33
C ARG A 91 -32.99 13.41 2.90
N THR A 92 -34.04 14.06 2.41
CA THR A 92 -34.03 14.69 1.08
C THR A 92 -33.15 15.94 1.03
N GLY A 93 -32.87 16.54 2.20
CA GLY A 93 -32.17 17.81 2.31
C GLY A 93 -33.07 19.04 2.16
N GLU A 94 -34.39 18.84 2.05
CA GLU A 94 -35.41 19.90 2.01
C GLU A 94 -36.67 19.48 2.78
N ASP A 95 -37.42 20.45 3.28
CA ASP A 95 -38.72 20.17 3.90
C ASP A 95 -39.64 19.53 2.85
N ARG A 96 -40.32 18.43 3.22
CA ARG A 96 -41.23 17.72 2.30
C ARG A 96 -42.68 17.88 2.75
N THR A 97 -43.58 18.08 1.79
CA THR A 97 -45.01 18.31 2.08
C THR A 97 -45.88 17.15 1.61
N GLY A 98 -46.98 16.92 2.31
CA GLY A 98 -48.05 16.00 1.89
C GLY A 98 -49.43 16.60 2.20
N THR A 99 -50.46 15.97 1.64
CA THR A 99 -51.86 16.36 1.78
C THR A 99 -52.67 15.18 2.32
N LEU A 100 -53.30 15.39 3.47
CA LEU A 100 -54.33 14.49 4.01
C LEU A 100 -55.69 14.91 3.44
N ILE A 101 -56.43 13.95 2.90
CA ILE A 101 -57.77 14.16 2.36
C ILE A 101 -58.76 13.40 3.25
N LEU A 102 -59.64 14.14 3.91
CA LEU A 102 -60.73 13.60 4.73
C LEU A 102 -62.05 13.72 3.98
N THR A 103 -62.85 12.67 3.96
CA THR A 103 -64.19 12.67 3.36
C THR A 103 -65.25 12.15 4.34
N SER A 104 -66.40 12.82 4.41
CA SER A 104 -67.55 12.40 5.21
C SER A 104 -68.84 12.92 4.59
N ALA A 105 -69.81 12.03 4.32
CA ALA A 105 -71.11 12.37 3.72
C ALA A 105 -71.06 13.33 2.52
N GLY A 106 -70.08 13.14 1.62
CA GLY A 106 -69.90 13.96 0.41
C GLY A 106 -69.13 15.28 0.60
N LEU A 107 -68.78 15.64 1.85
CA LEU A 107 -67.86 16.74 2.14
C LEU A 107 -66.41 16.25 2.07
N THR A 108 -65.52 17.12 1.58
CA THR A 108 -64.07 16.85 1.48
C THR A 108 -63.29 17.98 2.17
N LYS A 109 -62.28 17.62 2.95
CA LYS A 109 -61.30 18.56 3.53
C LYS A 109 -59.88 18.12 3.17
N GLU A 110 -59.10 19.06 2.66
CA GLU A 110 -57.67 18.87 2.36
C GLU A 110 -56.82 19.58 3.40
N ILE A 111 -55.88 18.85 3.99
CA ILE A 111 -55.03 19.31 5.09
C ILE A 111 -53.58 19.12 4.65
N LYS A 112 -52.88 20.23 4.41
CA LYS A 112 -51.45 20.21 4.09
C LYS A 112 -50.62 20.07 5.36
N PHE A 113 -49.65 19.19 5.33
CA PHE A 113 -48.66 19.02 6.38
C PHE A 113 -47.26 18.97 5.80
N THR A 114 -46.27 19.27 6.63
CA THR A 114 -44.85 19.30 6.27
C THR A 114 -44.08 18.40 7.22
N GLN A 115 -43.07 17.71 6.73
CA GLN A 115 -42.03 17.13 7.57
C GLN A 115 -40.75 17.93 7.35
N LYS A 116 -40.15 18.44 8.43
CA LYS A 116 -38.88 19.18 8.36
C LYS A 116 -37.78 18.31 7.75
N GLN A 117 -36.81 18.92 7.10
CA GLN A 117 -35.56 18.26 6.72
C GLN A 117 -34.70 17.91 7.93
N THR A 118 -33.84 16.91 7.77
CA THR A 118 -32.63 16.75 8.61
C THR A 118 -31.40 17.26 7.87
N GLU A 119 -30.30 17.45 8.60
CA GLU A 119 -29.00 17.72 7.99
C GLU A 119 -28.49 16.48 7.24
N VAL A 120 -28.04 16.67 6.01
CA VAL A 120 -27.60 15.58 5.13
C VAL A 120 -26.29 15.88 4.43
N LEU A 121 -25.55 14.81 4.15
CA LEU A 121 -24.38 14.77 3.29
C LEU A 121 -24.46 13.47 2.48
N ASN A 122 -25.12 13.55 1.33
CA ASN A 122 -25.44 12.42 0.50
C ASN A 122 -24.49 12.36 -0.69
N VAL A 123 -23.83 11.22 -0.88
CA VAL A 123 -22.97 10.96 -2.04
C VAL A 123 -23.76 10.20 -3.09
N ILE A 124 -23.58 10.55 -4.37
CA ILE A 124 -24.34 9.92 -5.46
C ILE A 124 -23.83 8.50 -5.73
N GLN A 125 -22.51 8.29 -5.62
CA GLN A 125 -21.86 7.02 -5.92
C GLN A 125 -20.85 6.65 -4.83
N THR A 126 -20.89 5.39 -4.39
CA THR A 126 -20.03 4.85 -3.33
C THR A 126 -19.01 3.82 -3.82
N LEU A 127 -19.03 3.44 -5.10
CA LEU A 127 -18.07 2.50 -5.69
C LEU A 127 -17.60 3.00 -7.05
N TYR A 128 -16.30 3.20 -7.21
CA TYR A 128 -15.65 3.56 -8.46
C TYR A 128 -14.68 2.46 -8.88
N THR A 129 -14.79 1.97 -10.12
CA THR A 129 -13.87 0.99 -10.70
C THR A 129 -13.05 1.66 -11.80
N ILE A 130 -11.72 1.68 -11.63
CA ILE A 130 -10.79 2.44 -12.47
C ILE A 130 -9.84 1.50 -13.21
N PRO A 131 -9.57 1.72 -14.51
CA PRO A 131 -8.53 0.98 -15.23
C PRO A 131 -7.15 1.16 -14.59
N ALA A 132 -6.24 0.21 -14.86
CA ALA A 132 -4.86 0.29 -14.41
C ALA A 132 -4.14 1.55 -14.93
N THR A 133 -4.53 2.08 -16.09
CA THR A 133 -4.00 3.34 -16.64
C THR A 133 -4.37 4.58 -15.81
N GLY A 134 -5.28 4.46 -14.85
CA GLY A 134 -5.76 5.58 -14.06
C GLY A 134 -6.78 6.44 -14.82
N GLY A 135 -6.99 7.67 -14.35
CA GLY A 135 -7.94 8.60 -14.94
C GLY A 135 -8.48 9.61 -13.95
N LYS A 136 -9.40 10.46 -14.41
CA LYS A 136 -10.11 11.42 -13.55
C LYS A 136 -11.47 10.86 -13.16
N ILE A 137 -11.85 11.04 -11.91
CA ILE A 137 -13.21 10.75 -11.40
C ILE A 137 -13.78 11.96 -10.68
N ASP A 138 -15.10 12.01 -10.67
CA ASP A 138 -15.86 13.04 -10.00
C ASP A 138 -16.70 12.40 -8.90
N ILE A 139 -16.54 12.89 -7.68
CA ILE A 139 -17.39 12.53 -6.56
C ILE A 139 -18.43 13.62 -6.41
N ASP A 140 -19.61 13.34 -6.94
CA ASP A 140 -20.77 14.20 -6.81
C ASP A 140 -21.48 13.92 -5.48
N PHE A 141 -21.79 15.00 -4.75
CA PHE A 141 -22.51 14.92 -3.49
C PHE A 141 -23.40 16.15 -3.29
N ALA A 142 -24.40 15.99 -2.43
CA ALA A 142 -25.35 17.03 -2.06
C ALA A 142 -25.38 17.18 -0.54
N SER A 143 -25.43 18.43 -0.07
CA SER A 143 -25.58 18.75 1.35
C SER A 143 -26.39 20.03 1.54
N ASN A 144 -27.21 20.05 2.59
CA ASN A 144 -27.91 21.25 3.07
C ASN A 144 -27.21 21.93 4.26
N LEU A 145 -26.01 21.46 4.64
CA LEU A 145 -25.21 22.07 5.71
C LEU A 145 -24.73 23.47 5.31
N GLN A 146 -24.72 24.37 6.30
CA GLN A 146 -24.22 25.73 6.17
C GLN A 146 -22.97 25.93 7.04
N ASN A 147 -22.16 26.92 6.70
CA ASN A 147 -20.95 27.29 7.44
C ASN A 147 -19.94 26.13 7.65
N CYS A 148 -19.86 25.23 6.67
CA CYS A 148 -18.91 24.12 6.66
C CYS A 148 -18.00 24.13 5.43
N HIS A 149 -16.85 23.45 5.56
CA HIS A 149 -16.03 23.01 4.45
C HIS A 149 -16.11 21.49 4.30
N PHE A 150 -15.88 20.97 3.11
CA PHE A 150 -15.91 19.54 2.82
C PHE A 150 -14.48 19.03 2.60
N MET A 151 -14.06 18.10 3.44
CA MET A 151 -12.72 17.51 3.39
C MET A 151 -12.82 16.03 3.01
N LEU A 152 -11.87 15.59 2.18
CA LEU A 152 -11.66 14.17 1.94
C LEU A 152 -10.81 13.56 3.04
N VAL A 153 -11.31 12.48 3.64
CA VAL A 153 -10.64 11.79 4.73
C VAL A 153 -10.59 10.29 4.42
N ALA A 154 -9.46 9.67 4.74
CA ALA A 154 -9.27 8.22 4.70
C ALA A 154 -8.62 7.76 6.01
N GLU A 155 -8.92 6.52 6.41
CA GLU A 155 -8.50 5.94 7.69
C GLU A 155 -6.97 5.97 7.91
N ASN A 156 -6.20 5.79 6.83
CA ASN A 156 -4.73 5.82 6.84
C ASN A 156 -4.15 6.97 6.02
N GLY A 157 -4.89 8.08 5.89
CA GLY A 157 -4.55 9.16 4.97
C GLY A 157 -4.91 8.84 3.51
N ILE A 158 -5.03 9.89 2.70
CA ILE A 158 -5.32 9.74 1.27
C ILE A 158 -4.07 9.14 0.61
N PRO A 159 -4.19 8.00 -0.11
CA PRO A 159 -3.05 7.40 -0.78
C PRO A 159 -2.45 8.35 -1.83
N GLU A 160 -1.12 8.35 -1.98
CA GLU A 160 -0.40 9.23 -2.91
C GLU A 160 -0.83 9.06 -4.38
N TRP A 161 -1.42 7.92 -4.74
CA TRP A 161 -1.98 7.66 -6.06
C TRP A 161 -3.34 8.31 -6.32
N ILE A 162 -3.90 9.02 -5.34
CA ILE A 162 -5.12 9.81 -5.45
C ILE A 162 -4.78 11.27 -5.15
N THR A 163 -4.97 12.15 -6.13
CA THR A 163 -4.78 13.59 -5.96
C THR A 163 -6.10 14.31 -6.14
N GLN A 164 -6.44 15.20 -5.19
CA GLN A 164 -7.59 16.09 -5.34
C GLN A 164 -7.23 17.29 -6.21
N GLU A 165 -8.07 17.58 -7.20
CA GLU A 165 -7.92 18.76 -8.05
C GLU A 165 -8.41 20.03 -7.31
N PRO A 166 -7.85 21.23 -7.60
CA PRO A 166 -8.33 22.48 -7.01
C PRO A 166 -9.80 22.76 -7.38
N ASN A 167 -10.65 23.04 -6.38
CA ASN A 167 -12.08 23.23 -6.58
C ASN A 167 -12.41 24.55 -7.34
N SER A 168 -13.35 24.49 -8.28
CA SER A 168 -14.06 25.64 -8.85
C SER A 168 -15.46 25.75 -8.22
N GLN A 169 -15.75 26.89 -7.57
CA GLN A 169 -16.98 27.08 -6.78
C GLN A 169 -18.20 27.46 -7.64
N THR A 170 -19.39 26.90 -7.35
CA THR A 170 -20.70 27.50 -7.66
C THR A 170 -21.72 27.21 -6.53
N ARG A 171 -22.67 28.13 -6.30
CA ARG A 171 -23.52 28.23 -5.08
C ARG A 171 -24.99 27.82 -5.31
N THR A 172 -25.67 27.56 -4.18
CA THR A 172 -27.07 27.10 -3.90
C THR A 172 -27.35 25.61 -4.12
N LEU A 173 -28.06 24.99 -3.15
CA LEU A 173 -28.15 23.54 -2.85
C LEU A 173 -26.98 22.80 -3.48
N ARG A 174 -25.84 22.84 -2.80
CA ARG A 174 -24.56 22.67 -3.47
C ARG A 174 -24.43 21.20 -3.87
N ASN A 175 -24.82 20.90 -5.10
CA ASN A 175 -24.25 19.80 -5.85
C ASN A 175 -22.77 20.14 -5.97
N GLU A 176 -22.02 19.69 -4.99
CA GLU A 176 -20.59 19.87 -4.95
C GLU A 176 -19.97 18.65 -5.61
N LYS A 177 -18.84 18.93 -6.24
CA LYS A 177 -18.06 17.94 -6.95
C LYS A 177 -16.65 18.03 -6.42
N ILE A 178 -16.13 16.89 -5.98
CA ILE A 178 -14.70 16.74 -5.75
C ILE A 178 -14.13 15.93 -6.91
N SER A 179 -13.28 16.57 -7.71
CA SER A 179 -12.60 15.90 -8.82
C SER A 179 -11.29 15.30 -8.30
N LEU A 180 -11.06 14.03 -8.60
CA LEU A 180 -9.85 13.30 -8.24
C LEU A 180 -9.12 12.85 -9.50
N THR A 181 -7.80 12.98 -9.49
CA THR A 181 -6.91 12.31 -10.42
C THR A 181 -6.37 11.04 -9.77
N ILE A 182 -6.63 9.90 -10.41
CA ILE A 182 -6.16 8.57 -10.04
C ILE A 182 -4.94 8.24 -10.90
N LEU A 183 -3.76 8.12 -10.27
CA LEU A 183 -2.52 7.78 -10.98
C LEU A 183 -2.57 6.35 -11.53
N PRO A 184 -1.77 6.02 -12.56
CA PRO A 184 -1.65 4.65 -13.05
C PRO A 184 -1.23 3.66 -11.95
N ASN A 185 -1.75 2.44 -12.02
CA ASN A 185 -1.31 1.29 -11.24
C ASN A 185 -0.39 0.44 -12.11
N HIS A 186 0.92 0.48 -11.85
CA HIS A 186 1.89 -0.34 -12.57
C HIS A 186 2.00 -1.77 -12.03
N LYS A 187 1.37 -2.05 -10.87
CA LYS A 187 1.43 -3.34 -10.20
C LYS A 187 0.45 -4.34 -10.82
N LEU A 188 0.83 -5.61 -10.82
CA LEU A 188 -0.01 -6.73 -11.27
C LEU A 188 -1.05 -7.17 -10.23
N VAL A 189 -1.34 -6.30 -9.25
CA VAL A 189 -2.36 -6.50 -8.22
C VAL A 189 -3.29 -5.29 -8.19
N GLU A 190 -4.57 -5.53 -7.94
CA GLU A 190 -5.53 -4.45 -7.75
C GLU A 190 -5.23 -3.66 -6.47
N ARG A 191 -5.60 -2.39 -6.45
CA ARG A 191 -5.47 -1.54 -5.26
C ARG A 191 -6.78 -0.86 -4.95
N LYS A 192 -7.04 -0.64 -3.66
CA LYS A 192 -8.28 -0.08 -3.16
C LYS A 192 -8.03 1.04 -2.15
N ALA A 193 -8.81 2.11 -2.24
CA ALA A 193 -8.91 3.13 -1.21
C ALA A 193 -10.35 3.23 -0.69
N ASN A 194 -10.49 3.45 0.62
CA ASN A 194 -11.77 3.78 1.25
C ASN A 194 -11.68 5.21 1.77
N ILE A 195 -12.52 6.09 1.23
CA ILE A 195 -12.55 7.52 1.55
C ILE A 195 -13.95 7.93 2.04
N GLN A 196 -14.02 9.05 2.74
CA GLN A 196 -15.27 9.70 3.15
C GLN A 196 -15.14 11.21 2.98
N ILE A 197 -16.27 11.87 2.75
CA ILE A 197 -16.37 13.32 2.79
C ILE A 197 -16.82 13.70 4.20
N TYR A 198 -16.04 14.56 4.85
CA TYR A 198 -16.38 15.13 6.15
C TYR A 198 -16.82 16.57 5.94
N ALA A 199 -18.02 16.91 6.43
CA ALA A 199 -18.40 18.29 6.63
C ALA A 199 -17.83 18.75 7.96
N VAL A 200 -16.95 19.75 7.94
CA VAL A 200 -16.30 20.30 9.13
C VAL A 200 -16.65 21.76 9.31
N ASP A 201 -16.62 22.24 10.56
CA ASP A 201 -16.87 23.64 10.87
C ASP A 201 -15.84 24.57 10.20
N MET A 202 -16.30 25.69 9.61
CA MET A 202 -15.41 26.63 8.90
C MET A 202 -14.34 27.29 9.78
N GLN A 203 -14.54 27.35 11.10
CA GLN A 203 -13.59 27.96 12.04
C GLN A 203 -12.72 26.93 12.74
N ASN A 204 -13.16 25.66 12.78
CA ASN A 204 -12.43 24.57 13.41
C ASN A 204 -12.62 23.25 12.65
N GLU A 205 -11.66 22.92 11.79
CA GLU A 205 -11.69 21.69 10.98
C GLU A 205 -11.65 20.40 11.82
N SER A 206 -11.27 20.47 13.10
CA SER A 206 -11.34 19.31 14.01
C SER A 206 -12.77 19.00 14.46
N ASN A 207 -13.71 19.93 14.30
CA ASN A 207 -15.11 19.73 14.60
C ASN A 207 -15.86 19.17 13.38
N VAL A 208 -16.08 17.85 13.37
CA VAL A 208 -16.79 17.16 12.30
C VAL A 208 -18.29 17.23 12.55
N LEU A 209 -19.01 17.89 11.64
CA LEU A 209 -20.47 18.07 11.70
C LEU A 209 -21.20 16.84 11.17
N LEU A 210 -20.77 16.32 10.01
CA LEU A 210 -21.38 15.15 9.37
C LEU A 210 -20.37 14.39 8.52
N LYS A 211 -20.61 13.09 8.35
CA LYS A 211 -19.78 12.20 7.52
C LYS A 211 -20.62 11.57 6.44
N SER A 212 -20.12 11.54 5.21
CA SER A 212 -20.74 10.78 4.14
C SER A 212 -20.67 9.26 4.38
N PRO A 213 -21.47 8.46 3.68
CA PRO A 213 -21.16 7.05 3.46
C PRO A 213 -19.72 6.85 2.95
N ARG A 214 -19.16 5.66 3.20
CA ARG A 214 -17.83 5.27 2.73
C ARG A 214 -17.85 5.07 1.21
N ILE A 215 -16.93 5.73 0.52
CA ILE A 215 -16.71 5.61 -0.92
C ILE A 215 -15.49 4.70 -1.13
N SER A 216 -15.66 3.67 -1.95
CA SER A 216 -14.62 2.74 -2.38
C SER A 216 -14.13 3.11 -3.77
N ILE A 217 -12.83 3.34 -3.93
CA ILE A 217 -12.16 3.44 -5.24
C ILE A 217 -11.34 2.17 -5.41
N CYS A 218 -11.72 1.33 -6.38
CA CYS A 218 -11.02 0.11 -6.75
C CYS A 218 -10.34 0.34 -8.10
N GLN A 219 -9.02 0.19 -8.15
CA GLN A 219 -8.26 0.30 -9.39
C GLN A 219 -7.70 -1.06 -9.79
N ASN A 220 -7.91 -1.43 -11.05
CA ASN A 220 -7.50 -2.72 -11.60
C ASN A 220 -5.97 -2.89 -11.55
N ALA A 221 -5.53 -4.15 -11.49
CA ALA A 221 -4.16 -4.55 -11.75
C ALA A 221 -3.74 -4.19 -13.18
N ASN A 222 -2.45 -3.90 -13.36
CA ASN A 222 -1.84 -3.87 -14.67
C ASN A 222 -1.87 -5.28 -15.32
N GLU A 223 -1.84 -5.33 -16.64
CA GLU A 223 -1.82 -6.59 -17.37
C GLU A 223 -0.41 -7.18 -17.41
N VAL A 224 -0.35 -8.52 -17.45
CA VAL A 224 0.92 -9.22 -17.68
C VAL A 224 1.30 -9.04 -19.13
N GLY A 225 2.42 -8.36 -19.36
CA GLY A 225 2.95 -8.16 -20.70
C GLY A 225 3.64 -9.42 -21.22
N ILE A 226 3.73 -9.52 -22.54
CA ILE A 226 4.33 -10.64 -23.26
C ILE A 226 5.28 -10.07 -24.31
N SER A 227 6.56 -10.47 -24.27
CA SER A 227 7.53 -10.04 -25.28
C SER A 227 7.18 -10.59 -26.67
N THR A 228 7.38 -9.76 -27.69
CA THR A 228 7.15 -10.15 -29.09
C THR A 228 8.43 -10.63 -29.79
N ASP A 229 9.59 -10.21 -29.31
CA ASP A 229 10.92 -10.61 -29.80
C ASP A 229 11.88 -10.94 -28.65
N MET A 230 12.21 -12.22 -28.51
CA MET A 230 13.08 -12.73 -27.44
C MET A 230 14.58 -12.70 -27.79
N THR A 231 14.96 -12.16 -28.94
CA THR A 231 16.28 -12.37 -29.55
C THR A 231 17.05 -11.09 -29.87
N THR A 232 16.45 -10.10 -30.53
CA THR A 232 17.20 -8.95 -31.08
C THR A 232 17.90 -8.15 -30.01
N LYS A 233 17.21 -7.92 -28.88
CA LYS A 233 17.68 -7.12 -27.75
C LYS A 233 18.29 -7.96 -26.62
N ASP A 234 18.28 -9.28 -26.74
CA ASP A 234 18.82 -10.20 -25.75
C ASP A 234 20.35 -10.28 -25.84
N LYS A 235 21.02 -10.53 -24.70
CA LYS A 235 22.46 -10.80 -24.62
C LYS A 235 23.35 -9.67 -25.17
N LYS A 236 22.91 -8.41 -25.09
CA LYS A 236 23.72 -7.25 -25.44
C LYS A 236 24.48 -6.78 -24.21
N VAL A 237 25.72 -6.33 -24.42
CA VAL A 237 26.61 -5.84 -23.35
C VAL A 237 26.90 -4.37 -23.60
N LYS A 238 26.84 -3.56 -22.54
CA LYS A 238 27.25 -2.16 -22.59
C LYS A 238 28.06 -1.81 -21.36
N VAL A 239 29.14 -1.06 -21.57
CA VAL A 239 29.96 -0.51 -20.50
C VAL A 239 29.24 0.68 -19.89
N LEU A 240 29.04 0.66 -18.58
CA LEU A 240 28.53 1.80 -17.81
C LEU A 240 29.66 2.64 -17.24
N GLN A 241 30.70 1.99 -16.72
CA GLN A 241 31.83 2.65 -16.10
C GLN A 241 33.11 1.86 -16.33
N ARG A 242 34.23 2.58 -16.49
CA ARG A 242 35.58 2.02 -16.41
C ARG A 242 36.31 2.57 -15.20
N HIS A 243 37.13 1.72 -14.59
CA HIS A 243 38.05 2.12 -13.54
C HIS A 243 39.09 3.12 -14.09
N SER A 244 39.56 4.00 -13.22
CA SER A 244 40.74 4.86 -13.43
C SER A 244 41.89 4.52 -12.48
N LYS A 245 41.66 3.62 -11.50
CA LYS A 245 42.69 3.08 -10.62
C LYS A 245 42.60 1.56 -10.50
N GLY A 246 43.75 0.92 -10.28
CA GLY A 246 43.85 -0.53 -10.14
C GLY A 246 43.55 -1.27 -11.45
N ASN A 247 43.07 -2.51 -11.31
CA ASN A 247 42.82 -3.44 -12.42
C ASN A 247 41.34 -3.61 -12.80
N GLY A 248 40.43 -2.83 -12.19
CA GLY A 248 38.99 -2.92 -12.42
C GLY A 248 38.32 -4.01 -11.58
N VAL A 249 37.67 -3.60 -10.50
CA VAL A 249 36.81 -4.47 -9.69
C VAL A 249 35.49 -4.70 -10.44
N PRO A 250 35.11 -5.95 -10.77
CA PRO A 250 34.08 -6.18 -11.76
C PRO A 250 32.67 -6.27 -11.16
N ILE A 251 31.74 -5.47 -11.71
CA ILE A 251 30.30 -5.54 -11.43
C ILE A 251 29.53 -5.74 -12.74
N VAL A 252 28.61 -6.70 -12.74
CA VAL A 252 27.67 -6.89 -13.86
C VAL A 252 26.25 -6.62 -13.37
N ILE A 253 25.53 -5.76 -14.06
CA ILE A 253 24.12 -5.44 -13.77
C ILE A 253 23.26 -6.00 -14.90
N MET A 254 22.19 -6.72 -14.56
CA MET A 254 21.24 -7.25 -15.53
C MET A 254 19.83 -7.26 -14.95
N GLY A 255 18.81 -7.26 -15.81
CA GLY A 255 17.41 -7.27 -15.39
C GLY A 255 16.73 -8.62 -15.60
N ASP A 256 15.76 -8.95 -14.75
CA ASP A 256 14.77 -10.00 -14.99
C ASP A 256 13.34 -9.43 -14.97
N GLY A 257 12.43 -10.00 -15.75
CA GLY A 257 11.07 -9.47 -15.91
C GLY A 257 10.94 -8.23 -16.80
N PHE A 258 11.97 -7.89 -17.58
CA PHE A 258 11.91 -6.82 -18.58
C PHE A 258 11.57 -7.37 -19.96
N LEU A 259 10.58 -6.78 -20.63
CA LEU A 259 10.14 -7.18 -21.94
C LEU A 259 11.04 -6.60 -23.05
N ASP A 260 10.86 -7.09 -24.27
CA ASP A 260 11.54 -6.57 -25.46
C ASP A 260 11.24 -5.08 -25.70
N CYS A 261 10.03 -4.62 -25.41
CA CYS A 261 9.66 -3.21 -25.50
C CYS A 261 10.27 -2.33 -24.40
N ASP A 262 10.69 -2.91 -23.27
CA ASP A 262 11.30 -2.17 -22.15
C ASP A 262 12.77 -1.84 -22.40
N ILE A 263 13.43 -2.53 -23.34
CA ILE A 263 14.89 -2.55 -23.50
C ILE A 263 15.32 -1.72 -24.71
N GLU A 264 16.11 -0.68 -24.49
CA GLU A 264 16.92 -0.02 -25.51
C GLU A 264 18.28 0.33 -24.90
N ILE A 265 19.25 -0.59 -25.03
CA ILE A 265 20.52 -0.54 -24.29
C ILE A 265 21.36 0.72 -24.56
N ASP A 266 21.18 1.35 -25.73
CA ASP A 266 21.93 2.56 -26.11
C ASP A 266 21.17 3.88 -25.86
N THR A 267 19.95 3.80 -25.31
CA THR A 267 19.11 4.98 -25.06
C THR A 267 19.01 5.24 -23.56
N LYS A 268 19.69 6.30 -23.07
CA LYS A 268 19.70 6.62 -21.62
C LYS A 268 18.31 6.85 -21.02
N ASP A 269 17.39 7.38 -21.83
CA ASP A 269 16.03 7.67 -21.38
C ASP A 269 15.10 6.46 -21.34
N ASN A 270 15.52 5.32 -21.88
CA ASN A 270 14.76 4.08 -21.87
C ASN A 270 14.65 3.48 -20.46
N TYR A 271 13.53 2.81 -20.20
CA TYR A 271 13.19 2.27 -18.89
C TYR A 271 14.25 1.29 -18.36
N TYR A 272 14.63 0.27 -19.14
CA TYR A 272 15.66 -0.69 -18.73
C TYR A 272 16.98 0.01 -18.37
N TYR A 273 17.44 0.92 -19.23
CA TYR A 273 18.68 1.66 -19.00
C TYR A 273 18.64 2.42 -17.67
N LYS A 274 17.56 3.18 -17.43
CA LYS A 274 17.36 3.95 -16.19
C LYS A 274 17.39 3.05 -14.97
N MET A 275 16.79 1.86 -15.02
CA MET A 275 16.79 0.94 -13.88
C MET A 275 18.18 0.36 -13.60
N MET A 276 18.95 0.01 -14.63
CA MET A 276 20.33 -0.49 -14.45
C MET A 276 21.27 0.62 -13.97
N GLU A 277 21.15 1.84 -14.51
CA GLU A 277 21.93 2.99 -14.07
C GLU A 277 21.56 3.36 -12.62
N LYS A 278 20.28 3.35 -12.26
CA LYS A 278 19.85 3.58 -10.88
C LYS A 278 20.40 2.53 -9.91
N ALA A 279 20.42 1.25 -10.31
CA ALA A 279 21.03 0.19 -9.51
C ALA A 279 22.54 0.43 -9.29
N MET A 280 23.25 0.88 -10.32
CA MET A 280 24.66 1.28 -10.22
C MET A 280 24.85 2.46 -9.26
N GLU A 281 24.07 3.52 -9.41
CA GLU A 281 24.17 4.71 -8.54
C GLU A 281 23.79 4.37 -7.08
N ASN A 282 22.80 3.50 -6.87
CA ASN A 282 22.46 3.01 -5.54
C ASN A 282 23.64 2.21 -4.93
N PHE A 283 24.32 1.35 -5.70
CA PHE A 283 25.51 0.64 -5.22
C PHE A 283 26.60 1.62 -4.76
N PHE A 284 26.86 2.69 -5.52
CA PHE A 284 27.87 3.69 -5.16
C PHE A 284 27.35 4.82 -4.24
N SER A 285 26.19 4.64 -3.60
CA SER A 285 25.62 5.63 -2.68
C SER A 285 26.07 5.47 -1.22
N GLU A 286 26.83 4.42 -0.93
CA GLU A 286 27.28 4.06 0.42
C GLU A 286 28.79 3.98 0.52
N GLU A 287 29.31 4.38 1.68
CA GLU A 287 30.75 4.29 1.96
C GLU A 287 31.12 2.89 2.46
N PRO A 288 32.28 2.35 2.05
CA PRO A 288 33.35 3.03 1.32
C PRO A 288 33.31 2.85 -0.21
N VAL A 289 32.34 2.14 -0.78
CA VAL A 289 32.31 1.90 -2.24
C VAL A 289 32.11 3.19 -3.03
N GLN A 290 31.41 4.18 -2.47
CA GLN A 290 31.29 5.52 -3.02
C GLN A 290 32.66 6.17 -3.25
N SER A 291 33.49 6.27 -2.20
CA SER A 291 34.83 6.87 -2.31
C SER A 291 35.85 5.99 -3.01
N LEU A 292 35.54 4.71 -3.22
CA LEU A 292 36.35 3.76 -3.99
C LEU A 292 35.86 3.55 -5.43
N ARG A 293 34.85 4.30 -5.89
CA ARG A 293 34.18 4.08 -7.18
C ARG A 293 35.13 4.01 -8.38
N GLU A 294 36.23 4.77 -8.35
CA GLU A 294 37.24 4.81 -9.41
C GLU A 294 38.01 3.49 -9.62
N TYR A 295 37.86 2.52 -8.73
CA TYR A 295 38.46 1.19 -8.86
C TYR A 295 37.57 0.20 -9.62
N PHE A 296 36.32 0.54 -9.94
CA PHE A 296 35.34 -0.41 -10.45
C PHE A 296 35.11 -0.30 -11.97
N ASP A 297 35.01 -1.46 -12.61
CA ASP A 297 34.41 -1.61 -13.93
C ASP A 297 32.97 -2.10 -13.78
N VAL A 298 32.04 -1.45 -14.49
CA VAL A 298 30.62 -1.80 -14.45
C VAL A 298 30.10 -2.01 -15.85
N TRP A 299 29.46 -3.15 -16.07
CA TRP A 299 28.77 -3.48 -17.32
C TRP A 299 27.29 -3.71 -17.05
N MET A 300 26.45 -3.32 -18.01
CA MET A 300 25.08 -3.81 -18.11
C MET A 300 24.97 -4.90 -19.17
N VAL A 301 24.19 -5.94 -18.90
CA VAL A 301 23.87 -7.01 -19.85
C VAL A 301 22.36 -7.13 -19.98
N THR A 302 21.82 -7.15 -21.20
CA THR A 302 20.38 -7.27 -21.43
C THR A 302 19.91 -8.73 -21.40
N ALA A 303 18.76 -8.94 -20.78
CA ALA A 303 18.09 -10.22 -20.64
C ALA A 303 16.59 -10.02 -20.90
N VAL A 304 16.11 -10.45 -22.07
CA VAL A 304 14.72 -10.24 -22.47
C VAL A 304 13.85 -11.31 -21.85
N SER A 305 12.88 -10.95 -21.02
CA SER A 305 11.94 -11.90 -20.40
C SER A 305 10.71 -12.13 -21.26
N GLN A 306 10.12 -13.34 -21.23
CA GLN A 306 8.88 -13.60 -21.97
C GLN A 306 7.71 -12.87 -21.32
N ASN A 307 7.71 -12.78 -19.98
CA ASN A 307 6.72 -12.07 -19.18
C ASN A 307 7.39 -11.10 -18.20
N ASN A 308 6.67 -10.04 -17.83
CA ASN A 308 7.05 -9.11 -16.76
C ASN A 308 6.47 -9.49 -15.38
N ALA A 309 5.80 -10.64 -15.31
CA ALA A 309 5.29 -11.23 -14.08
C ALA A 309 6.19 -12.36 -13.60
N PHE A 310 6.28 -12.52 -12.28
CA PHE A 310 7.10 -13.54 -11.62
C PHE A 310 6.25 -14.67 -11.05
N GLY A 311 6.82 -15.87 -10.92
CA GLY A 311 6.14 -17.04 -10.35
C GLY A 311 5.94 -18.19 -11.34
N GLY A 312 5.39 -19.30 -10.87
CA GLY A 312 5.34 -20.56 -11.63
C GLY A 312 4.49 -20.55 -12.92
N ALA A 313 3.59 -19.57 -13.07
CA ALA A 313 2.75 -19.42 -14.25
C ALA A 313 3.38 -18.56 -15.35
N TYR A 314 4.52 -17.93 -15.08
CA TYR A 314 5.14 -16.94 -15.95
C TYR A 314 6.59 -17.31 -16.25
N SER A 315 7.12 -16.81 -17.36
CA SER A 315 8.46 -17.11 -17.82
C SER A 315 9.31 -15.84 -17.89
N THR A 316 10.05 -15.57 -16.81
CA THR A 316 11.12 -14.54 -16.82
C THR A 316 12.43 -15.16 -17.31
N ARG A 317 13.36 -14.33 -17.81
CA ARG A 317 14.60 -14.83 -18.42
C ARG A 317 15.41 -15.70 -17.47
N PHE A 318 15.53 -15.28 -16.21
CA PHE A 318 16.25 -16.04 -15.19
C PHE A 318 15.34 -16.90 -14.31
N SER A 319 14.06 -17.07 -14.68
CA SER A 319 13.09 -17.88 -13.92
C SER A 319 12.98 -17.46 -12.45
N CYS A 320 13.12 -16.16 -12.16
CA CYS A 320 13.08 -15.66 -10.80
C CYS A 320 11.70 -15.92 -10.17
N LYS A 321 11.71 -16.34 -8.91
CA LYS A 321 10.50 -16.56 -8.11
C LYS A 321 10.67 -15.93 -6.75
N LEU A 322 9.73 -15.05 -6.40
CA LEU A 322 9.57 -14.53 -5.05
C LEU A 322 8.74 -15.55 -4.26
N GLU A 323 9.21 -15.96 -3.09
CA GLU A 323 8.53 -16.99 -2.26
C GLU A 323 7.13 -16.54 -1.80
N GLY A 324 6.88 -15.24 -1.67
CA GLY A 324 5.60 -14.68 -1.24
C GLY A 324 5.24 -15.08 0.20
N GLY A 325 3.97 -14.90 0.60
CA GLY A 325 3.45 -15.42 1.86
C GLY A 325 4.15 -14.94 3.14
N GLY A 326 4.76 -13.75 3.12
CA GLY A 326 5.55 -13.28 4.26
C GLY A 326 7.02 -13.72 4.24
N SER A 327 7.53 -14.32 3.17
CA SER A 327 8.97 -14.45 2.89
C SER A 327 9.47 -13.32 2.00
N THR A 328 10.76 -13.01 2.07
CA THR A 328 11.50 -12.09 1.18
C THR A 328 12.48 -12.86 0.28
N GLY A 329 12.46 -14.19 0.34
CA GLY A 329 13.32 -15.08 -0.41
C GLY A 329 13.04 -15.00 -1.91
N ILE A 330 14.13 -14.94 -2.68
CA ILE A 330 14.12 -14.97 -4.13
C ILE A 330 14.98 -16.13 -4.60
N THR A 331 14.49 -16.92 -5.53
CA THR A 331 15.29 -17.93 -6.26
C THR A 331 15.36 -17.57 -7.74
N GLY A 332 16.36 -18.08 -8.46
CA GLY A 332 16.51 -17.88 -9.90
C GLY A 332 17.50 -18.88 -10.52
N ASN A 333 17.65 -18.85 -11.84
CA ASN A 333 18.58 -19.71 -12.57
C ASN A 333 20.01 -19.13 -12.52
N HIS A 334 20.75 -19.45 -11.46
CA HIS A 334 22.10 -18.96 -11.21
C HIS A 334 23.09 -19.33 -12.32
N THR A 335 22.93 -20.52 -12.93
CA THR A 335 23.76 -20.96 -14.06
C THR A 335 23.59 -20.02 -15.25
N LEU A 336 22.35 -19.68 -15.59
CA LEU A 336 22.06 -18.76 -16.69
C LEU A 336 22.51 -17.33 -16.38
N VAL A 337 22.36 -16.86 -15.15
CA VAL A 337 22.92 -15.56 -14.72
C VAL A 337 24.43 -15.51 -14.94
N LYS A 338 25.15 -16.57 -14.55
CA LYS A 338 26.60 -16.69 -14.79
C LYS A 338 26.93 -16.70 -16.29
N GLU A 339 26.16 -17.42 -17.11
CA GLU A 339 26.35 -17.41 -18.57
C GLU A 339 26.20 -16.01 -19.16
N TYR A 340 25.24 -15.21 -18.67
CA TYR A 340 25.05 -13.82 -19.10
C TYR A 340 26.18 -12.91 -18.64
N ALA A 341 26.66 -13.06 -17.40
CA ALA A 341 27.83 -12.32 -16.93
C ALA A 341 29.07 -12.61 -17.79
N ALA A 342 29.25 -13.86 -18.21
CA ALA A 342 30.36 -14.28 -19.07
C ALA A 342 30.26 -13.78 -20.53
N LEU A 343 29.18 -13.07 -20.92
CA LEU A 343 29.10 -12.39 -22.22
C LEU A 343 29.97 -11.12 -22.27
N VAL A 344 30.33 -10.57 -21.12
CA VAL A 344 31.26 -9.44 -21.04
C VAL A 344 32.63 -9.90 -21.57
N PRO A 345 33.16 -9.29 -22.65
CA PRO A 345 34.38 -9.78 -23.31
C PRO A 345 35.58 -9.91 -22.36
N GLU A 346 35.74 -8.98 -21.42
CA GLU A 346 36.83 -8.98 -20.44
C GLU A 346 36.72 -10.14 -19.44
N LEU A 347 35.50 -10.48 -19.02
CA LEU A 347 35.23 -11.62 -18.13
C LEU A 347 35.37 -12.94 -18.88
N GLN A 348 34.96 -12.98 -20.15
CA GLN A 348 35.14 -14.15 -21.01
C GLN A 348 36.63 -14.47 -21.23
N ALA A 349 37.45 -13.43 -21.42
CA ALA A 349 38.88 -13.57 -21.63
C ALA A 349 39.65 -13.90 -20.33
N ASN A 350 39.08 -13.60 -19.16
CA ASN A 350 39.72 -13.82 -17.86
C ASN A 350 38.79 -14.55 -16.87
N PRO A 351 38.80 -15.89 -16.85
CA PRO A 351 37.98 -16.68 -15.92
C PRO A 351 38.25 -16.41 -14.43
N ASN A 352 39.47 -15.98 -14.07
CA ASN A 352 39.75 -15.60 -12.69
C ASN A 352 39.03 -14.31 -12.32
N LEU A 353 38.95 -13.33 -13.22
CA LEU A 353 38.17 -12.11 -13.00
C LEU A 353 36.67 -12.41 -12.91
N LEU A 354 36.17 -13.36 -13.71
CA LEU A 354 34.78 -13.83 -13.59
C LEU A 354 34.48 -14.37 -12.18
N ASN A 355 35.45 -15.01 -11.52
CA ASN A 355 35.29 -15.48 -10.14
C ASN A 355 35.20 -14.35 -9.11
N GLU A 356 35.55 -13.11 -9.47
CA GLU A 356 35.53 -11.94 -8.58
C GLU A 356 34.23 -11.11 -8.72
N VAL A 357 33.35 -11.47 -9.66
CA VAL A 357 32.20 -10.65 -10.07
C VAL A 357 31.10 -10.62 -9.02
N MET A 358 30.61 -9.41 -8.75
CA MET A 358 29.29 -9.19 -8.17
C MET A 358 28.25 -8.98 -9.28
N VAL A 359 27.27 -9.88 -9.40
CA VAL A 359 26.16 -9.75 -10.35
C VAL A 359 24.92 -9.21 -9.64
N ILE A 360 24.47 -8.03 -10.05
CA ILE A 360 23.22 -7.41 -9.56
C ILE A 360 22.11 -7.75 -10.57
N VAL A 361 21.18 -8.63 -10.16
CA VAL A 361 19.98 -8.96 -10.94
C VAL A 361 18.82 -8.10 -10.43
N VAL A 362 18.49 -7.06 -11.18
CA VAL A 362 17.37 -6.15 -10.89
C VAL A 362 16.06 -6.81 -11.35
N LEU A 363 15.09 -6.99 -10.46
CA LEU A 363 13.79 -7.57 -10.81
C LEU A 363 12.79 -6.45 -11.11
N ASN A 364 12.12 -6.53 -12.27
CA ASN A 364 11.08 -5.59 -12.69
C ASN A 364 9.77 -5.77 -11.90
N THR A 365 9.83 -5.61 -10.58
CA THR A 365 8.69 -5.67 -9.66
C THR A 365 8.96 -4.77 -8.47
N GLU A 366 7.89 -4.22 -7.91
CA GLU A 366 7.93 -3.35 -6.73
C GLU A 366 7.75 -4.11 -5.41
N GLU A 367 7.71 -5.45 -5.46
CA GLU A 367 7.56 -6.31 -4.29
C GLU A 367 8.73 -6.18 -3.30
N TYR A 368 8.42 -6.18 -2.01
CA TYR A 368 9.42 -6.14 -0.95
C TYR A 368 10.11 -7.50 -0.78
N ALA A 369 11.29 -7.66 -1.39
CA ALA A 369 12.12 -8.86 -1.30
C ALA A 369 13.60 -8.53 -1.60
N GLY A 370 14.49 -9.47 -1.32
CA GLY A 370 15.93 -9.32 -1.50
C GLY A 370 16.61 -10.61 -1.09
N THR A 371 17.52 -11.12 -1.91
CA THR A 371 18.29 -12.32 -1.56
C THR A 371 19.60 -12.36 -2.33
N THR A 372 20.67 -12.67 -1.60
CA THR A 372 21.99 -12.89 -2.16
C THR A 372 22.41 -14.35 -2.11
N TYR A 373 23.07 -14.79 -3.18
CA TYR A 373 23.71 -16.09 -3.29
C TYR A 373 25.22 -15.90 -3.48
N PHE A 374 26.02 -16.64 -2.72
CA PHE A 374 27.48 -16.59 -2.83
C PHE A 374 28.14 -17.95 -2.50
N GLY A 375 29.44 -18.05 -2.75
CA GLY A 375 30.23 -19.25 -2.44
C GLY A 375 29.96 -20.41 -3.39
N PHE A 376 29.71 -20.10 -4.66
CA PHE A 376 29.51 -21.11 -5.70
C PHE A 376 30.76 -21.99 -5.85
N ALA A 377 30.55 -23.30 -6.01
CA ALA A 377 31.65 -24.26 -6.13
C ALA A 377 32.65 -23.86 -7.24
N ASN A 378 33.94 -23.86 -6.93
CA ASN A 378 35.04 -23.44 -7.80
C ASN A 378 35.05 -21.96 -8.23
N MET A 379 34.21 -21.11 -7.62
CA MET A 379 34.13 -19.66 -7.87
C MET A 379 33.94 -18.91 -6.54
N GLY A 380 35.01 -18.88 -5.73
CA GLY A 380 34.91 -18.46 -4.32
C GLY A 380 34.20 -17.12 -4.14
N GLU A 381 34.55 -16.11 -4.93
CA GLU A 381 34.09 -14.74 -4.71
C GLU A 381 32.87 -14.31 -5.55
N PHE A 382 32.45 -15.14 -6.50
CA PHE A 382 31.32 -14.84 -7.37
C PHE A 382 30.04 -14.80 -6.55
N ALA A 383 29.24 -13.76 -6.76
CA ALA A 383 27.98 -13.58 -6.05
C ALA A 383 26.89 -13.04 -6.98
N ILE A 384 25.65 -13.38 -6.63
CA ILE A 384 24.45 -12.90 -7.31
C ILE A 384 23.53 -12.29 -6.25
N GLY A 385 23.24 -11.00 -6.37
CA GLY A 385 22.20 -10.31 -5.59
C GLY A 385 20.95 -10.14 -6.44
N TYR A 386 19.81 -10.66 -5.98
CA TYR A 386 18.51 -10.44 -6.60
C TYR A 386 17.79 -9.31 -5.88
N CYS A 387 17.53 -8.21 -6.59
CA CYS A 387 17.01 -6.97 -6.01
C CYS A 387 15.79 -6.46 -6.80
N PRO A 388 14.56 -6.55 -6.27
CA PRO A 388 13.40 -5.86 -6.80
C PRO A 388 13.55 -4.34 -6.79
N ILE A 389 12.83 -3.65 -7.65
CA ILE A 389 12.69 -2.18 -7.67
C ILE A 389 11.62 -1.80 -6.62
N ILE A 390 11.90 -2.12 -5.36
CA ILE A 390 10.95 -2.02 -4.23
C ILE A 390 10.32 -0.64 -4.19
N ASN A 391 8.98 -0.57 -4.24
CA ASN A 391 8.19 0.67 -4.23
C ASN A 391 8.53 1.70 -5.34
N GLY A 392 9.30 1.30 -6.37
CA GLY A 392 9.73 2.17 -7.44
C GLY A 392 11.21 2.58 -7.36
N PRO A 393 11.75 3.14 -8.45
CA PRO A 393 13.20 3.34 -8.60
C PRO A 393 13.78 4.37 -7.63
N ASP A 394 13.01 5.38 -7.23
CA ASP A 394 13.50 6.46 -6.36
C ASP A 394 13.20 6.23 -4.88
N ASP A 395 12.62 5.08 -4.52
CA ASP A 395 12.35 4.74 -3.13
C ASP A 395 13.64 4.31 -2.40
N GLU A 396 13.80 4.78 -1.17
CA GLU A 396 14.95 4.45 -0.32
C GLU A 396 15.05 2.95 -0.05
N MET A 397 13.95 2.21 0.00
CA MET A 397 13.99 0.76 0.23
C MET A 397 14.67 0.01 -0.91
N PHE A 398 14.46 0.41 -2.17
CA PHE A 398 15.21 -0.19 -3.28
C PHE A 398 16.72 -0.02 -3.08
N ARG A 399 17.15 1.20 -2.77
CA ARG A 399 18.56 1.51 -2.50
C ARG A 399 19.12 0.72 -1.32
N ARG A 400 18.43 0.74 -0.18
CA ARG A 400 18.85 0.11 1.08
C ARG A 400 19.03 -1.40 0.94
N VAL A 401 18.06 -2.05 0.32
CA VAL A 401 18.10 -3.51 0.11
C VAL A 401 19.17 -3.87 -0.89
N LEU A 402 19.28 -3.12 -1.99
CA LEU A 402 20.39 -3.32 -2.93
C LEU A 402 21.74 -3.18 -2.24
N CYS A 403 21.95 -2.19 -1.39
CA CYS A 403 23.22 -2.03 -0.65
C CYS A 403 23.47 -3.19 0.31
N HIS A 404 22.47 -3.59 1.09
CA HIS A 404 22.55 -4.72 2.03
C HIS A 404 22.92 -6.02 1.32
N GLU A 405 22.18 -6.36 0.26
CA GLU A 405 22.35 -7.59 -0.51
C GLU A 405 23.64 -7.55 -1.33
N CYS A 406 23.84 -6.51 -2.14
CA CYS A 406 24.90 -6.48 -3.14
C CYS A 406 26.25 -6.05 -2.58
N ILE A 407 26.31 -5.06 -1.68
CA ILE A 407 27.58 -4.61 -1.09
C ILE A 407 27.90 -5.50 0.12
N GLY A 408 26.93 -5.68 1.02
CA GLY A 408 27.09 -6.43 2.26
C GLY A 408 27.35 -7.90 2.02
N HIS A 409 26.32 -8.63 1.58
CA HIS A 409 26.45 -10.08 1.37
C HIS A 409 27.22 -10.43 0.10
N GLY A 410 26.90 -9.83 -1.04
CA GLY A 410 27.37 -10.30 -2.33
C GLY A 410 28.84 -9.97 -2.56
N PHE A 411 29.17 -8.68 -2.53
CA PHE A 411 30.51 -8.20 -2.77
C PHE A 411 31.45 -8.53 -1.60
N THR A 412 31.02 -8.33 -0.36
CA THR A 412 31.89 -8.36 0.83
C THR A 412 31.73 -9.62 1.71
N LYS A 413 30.68 -10.41 1.50
CA LYS A 413 30.42 -11.66 2.24
C LYS A 413 30.22 -11.42 3.75
N LEU A 414 29.56 -10.31 4.10
CA LEU A 414 29.13 -10.00 5.47
C LEU A 414 27.93 -10.87 5.86
N LEU A 415 27.69 -11.03 7.17
CA LEU A 415 26.52 -11.70 7.70
C LEU A 415 25.51 -10.70 8.26
N ASP A 416 24.27 -11.16 8.44
CA ASP A 416 23.23 -10.38 9.07
C ASP A 416 23.54 -10.05 10.52
N GLU A 417 23.28 -8.81 10.91
CA GLU A 417 23.45 -8.32 12.28
C GLU A 417 22.10 -8.23 13.03
N TYR A 418 20.98 -8.50 12.35
CA TYR A 418 19.69 -8.62 13.02
C TYR A 418 19.54 -9.97 13.72
N SER A 419 18.62 -10.01 14.69
CA SER A 419 18.35 -11.19 15.51
C SER A 419 16.89 -11.26 15.97
N TYR A 420 16.41 -12.47 16.25
CA TYR A 420 15.05 -12.71 16.71
C TYR A 420 15.04 -13.54 17.97
N GLU A 421 14.30 -13.06 18.97
CA GLU A 421 14.10 -13.77 20.24
C GLU A 421 13.59 -15.21 20.01
N GLN A 422 12.71 -15.40 19.02
CA GLN A 422 12.12 -16.70 18.69
C GLN A 422 13.14 -17.76 18.25
N TYR A 423 14.30 -17.38 17.71
CA TYR A 423 15.35 -18.34 17.31
C TYR A 423 16.34 -18.66 18.44
N GLY A 424 16.29 -17.93 19.56
CA GLY A 424 17.09 -18.22 20.75
C GLY A 424 18.60 -18.13 20.49
N THR A 425 19.33 -19.16 20.93
CA THR A 425 20.80 -19.23 20.83
C THR A 425 21.23 -19.88 19.53
N ILE A 426 22.23 -19.29 18.86
CA ILE A 426 22.82 -19.85 17.64
C ILE A 426 23.35 -21.28 17.89
N PRO A 427 23.04 -22.25 16.99
CA PRO A 427 23.59 -23.60 17.07
C PRO A 427 25.11 -23.65 16.91
N ALA A 428 25.76 -24.56 17.63
CA ALA A 428 27.21 -24.76 17.53
C ALA A 428 27.69 -25.07 16.10
N THR A 429 26.86 -25.75 15.30
CA THR A 429 27.16 -26.06 13.89
C THR A 429 27.21 -24.80 13.02
N GLU A 430 26.34 -23.82 13.26
CA GLU A 430 26.37 -22.54 12.54
C GLU A 430 27.56 -21.68 12.99
N ILE A 431 27.90 -21.70 14.30
CA ILE A 431 29.14 -21.06 14.81
C ILE A 431 30.37 -21.64 14.09
N GLU A 432 30.48 -22.96 14.02
CA GLU A 432 31.64 -23.62 13.40
C GLU A 432 31.74 -23.29 11.92
N LYS A 433 30.62 -23.33 11.19
CA LYS A 433 30.55 -22.93 9.77
C LYS A 433 31.02 -21.50 9.56
N ASN A 434 30.52 -20.55 10.35
CA ASN A 434 30.90 -19.14 10.22
C ASN A 434 32.37 -18.91 10.61
N ARG A 435 32.88 -19.59 11.64
CA ARG A 435 34.31 -19.55 12.00
C ARG A 435 35.20 -20.08 10.87
N ARG A 436 34.78 -21.14 10.16
CA ARG A 436 35.50 -21.63 8.98
C ARG A 436 35.54 -20.57 7.87
N MET A 437 34.42 -19.90 7.59
CA MET A 437 34.38 -18.77 6.63
C MET A 437 35.35 -17.65 7.03
N GLN A 438 35.35 -17.26 8.30
CA GLN A 438 36.24 -16.22 8.82
C GLN A 438 37.71 -16.60 8.69
N GLN A 439 38.08 -17.82 9.10
CA GLN A 439 39.47 -18.27 9.16
C GLN A 439 40.06 -18.61 7.79
N GLN A 440 39.26 -19.19 6.89
CA GLN A 440 39.76 -19.71 5.61
C GLN A 440 39.60 -18.71 4.47
N LEU A 441 38.58 -17.85 4.52
CA LEU A 441 38.19 -16.98 3.41
C LEU A 441 38.23 -15.49 3.76
N GLY A 442 38.32 -15.15 5.05
CA GLY A 442 38.25 -13.75 5.50
C GLY A 442 36.86 -13.12 5.35
N TRP A 443 35.82 -13.95 5.27
CA TRP A 443 34.42 -13.51 5.18
C TRP A 443 33.77 -13.38 6.56
N ALA A 444 32.54 -12.88 6.62
CA ALA A 444 31.76 -12.78 7.86
C ALA A 444 32.47 -11.99 8.98
N MET A 445 33.26 -10.97 8.61
CA MET A 445 34.11 -10.23 9.54
C MET A 445 33.36 -9.16 10.37
N ASN A 446 32.05 -9.01 10.14
CA ASN A 446 31.18 -8.09 10.89
C ASN A 446 30.43 -8.73 12.07
N VAL A 447 30.63 -10.03 12.31
CA VAL A 447 30.04 -10.76 13.44
C VAL A 447 31.07 -11.65 14.11
N ASP A 448 30.89 -11.95 15.39
CA ASP A 448 31.75 -12.88 16.13
C ASP A 448 30.94 -13.74 17.10
N PHE A 449 31.56 -14.76 17.65
CA PHE A 449 31.01 -15.76 18.56
C PHE A 449 31.75 -15.76 19.91
N THR A 450 32.28 -14.60 20.29
CA THR A 450 32.80 -14.28 21.63
C THR A 450 32.33 -12.87 22.03
N ASN A 451 32.08 -12.65 23.32
CA ASN A 451 31.81 -11.32 23.87
C ASN A 451 33.08 -10.66 24.44
N ASN A 452 34.23 -11.33 24.39
CA ASN A 452 35.46 -10.82 24.95
C ASN A 452 36.02 -9.69 24.07
N ARG A 453 36.03 -8.48 24.62
CA ARG A 453 36.47 -7.26 23.94
C ARG A 453 37.91 -7.32 23.42
N GLU A 454 38.77 -8.16 24.02
CA GLU A 454 40.17 -8.36 23.63
C GLU A 454 40.38 -9.49 22.60
N GLU A 455 39.31 -10.21 22.25
CA GLU A 455 39.35 -11.35 21.34
C GLU A 455 38.49 -11.17 20.10
N VAL A 456 37.44 -10.35 20.17
CA VAL A 456 36.55 -10.12 19.03
C VAL A 456 37.31 -9.69 17.77
N LEU A 457 36.82 -10.08 16.60
CA LEU A 457 37.43 -9.82 15.29
C LEU A 457 37.77 -8.34 15.04
N TRP A 458 37.03 -7.41 15.64
CA TRP A 458 37.22 -5.96 15.52
C TRP A 458 37.89 -5.29 16.73
N LYS A 459 38.58 -6.06 17.58
CA LYS A 459 39.23 -5.54 18.79
C LYS A 459 40.23 -4.40 18.54
N HIS A 460 40.87 -4.36 17.38
CA HIS A 460 41.78 -3.28 17.03
C HIS A 460 41.06 -1.93 16.95
N PHE A 461 39.83 -1.88 16.41
CA PHE A 461 39.00 -0.68 16.48
C PHE A 461 38.61 -0.34 17.92
N LEU A 462 38.34 -1.35 18.73
CA LEU A 462 37.98 -1.17 20.15
C LEU A 462 39.15 -0.62 20.99
N ASN A 463 40.38 -0.79 20.52
CA ASN A 463 41.60 -0.29 21.16
C ASN A 463 42.14 1.01 20.52
N ASP A 464 41.60 1.41 19.36
CA ASP A 464 41.96 2.63 18.67
C ASP A 464 41.10 3.81 19.15
N ARG A 465 41.76 4.84 19.70
CA ARG A 465 41.10 6.06 20.22
C ARG A 465 40.30 6.81 19.15
N ARG A 466 40.66 6.67 17.87
CA ARG A 466 39.96 7.31 16.74
C ARG A 466 38.55 6.77 16.53
N TYR A 467 38.26 5.58 17.06
CA TYR A 467 37.00 4.85 16.88
C TYR A 467 36.12 4.76 18.16
N GLN A 468 36.52 5.40 19.27
CA GLN A 468 35.76 5.31 20.54
C GLN A 468 34.58 6.29 20.65
N GLY A 469 34.48 7.24 19.71
CA GLY A 469 33.40 8.22 19.67
C GLY A 469 32.11 7.66 19.07
N LYS A 470 31.06 8.51 19.07
CA LYS A 470 29.88 8.27 18.25
C LYS A 470 30.19 8.59 16.79
N ASP A 471 29.69 7.77 15.87
CA ASP A 471 29.71 8.10 14.44
C ASP A 471 28.63 9.13 14.08
N PHE A 472 28.51 9.48 12.80
CA PHE A 472 27.53 10.46 12.30
C PHE A 472 26.07 9.99 12.41
N TYR A 473 25.83 8.74 12.77
CA TYR A 473 24.52 8.21 13.06
C TYR A 473 24.25 8.07 14.57
N GLY A 474 25.24 8.36 15.41
CA GLY A 474 25.13 8.27 16.86
C GLY A 474 25.50 6.90 17.43
N GLU A 475 26.00 5.98 16.60
CA GLU A 475 26.39 4.62 16.98
C GLU A 475 27.77 4.62 17.66
N THR A 476 27.96 3.73 18.64
CA THR A 476 29.24 3.55 19.34
C THR A 476 29.71 2.11 19.17
N LEU A 477 30.97 1.93 18.76
CA LEU A 477 31.55 0.61 18.59
C LEU A 477 31.64 -0.15 19.92
N GLY A 478 31.15 -1.38 19.90
CA GLY A 478 31.06 -2.23 21.08
C GLY A 478 31.01 -3.69 20.71
N VAL A 479 30.44 -4.48 21.61
CA VAL A 479 30.23 -5.93 21.44
C VAL A 479 28.82 -6.22 21.89
N TYR A 480 27.87 -6.09 20.96
CA TYR A 480 26.43 -6.17 21.24
C TYR A 480 25.92 -7.56 20.87
N GLU A 481 25.23 -8.23 21.81
CA GLU A 481 24.69 -9.57 21.56
C GLU A 481 23.48 -9.51 20.61
N GLY A 482 23.36 -10.54 19.77
CA GLY A 482 22.34 -10.71 18.75
C GLY A 482 22.88 -10.45 17.34
N ALA A 483 22.99 -11.50 16.54
CA ALA A 483 23.40 -11.46 15.13
C ALA A 483 23.09 -12.82 14.47
N CYS A 484 23.32 -12.92 13.16
CA CYS A 484 23.10 -14.14 12.38
C CYS A 484 21.67 -14.69 12.51
N THR A 485 20.67 -13.83 12.72
CA THR A 485 19.27 -14.15 13.04
C THR A 485 19.00 -14.66 14.46
N TYR A 486 20.03 -14.96 15.27
CA TYR A 486 19.88 -15.52 16.61
C TYR A 486 20.02 -14.47 17.69
N TRP A 487 19.14 -14.53 18.70
CA TRP A 487 19.12 -13.59 19.82
C TRP A 487 20.35 -13.67 20.72
N ARG A 488 20.96 -14.87 20.84
CA ARG A 488 22.08 -15.13 21.75
C ARG A 488 23.23 -15.87 21.07
N GLY A 489 24.44 -15.66 21.58
CA GLY A 489 25.65 -16.41 21.19
C GLY A 489 26.36 -15.94 19.92
N ALA A 490 25.90 -14.85 19.31
CA ALA A 490 26.59 -14.12 18.25
C ALA A 490 26.57 -12.62 18.57
N TRP A 491 27.62 -11.90 18.21
CA TRP A 491 27.82 -10.48 18.53
C TRP A 491 28.07 -9.66 17.28
N ARG A 492 27.63 -8.40 17.33
CA ARG A 492 27.81 -7.37 16.30
C ARG A 492 28.49 -6.12 16.87
N PRO A 493 29.11 -5.27 16.02
CA PRO A 493 29.91 -4.15 16.47
C PRO A 493 29.12 -2.88 16.84
N THR A 494 27.88 -2.71 16.36
CA THR A 494 27.03 -1.53 16.62
C THR A 494 25.59 -1.93 16.95
N LEU A 495 24.80 -1.03 17.52
CA LEU A 495 23.38 -1.30 17.79
C LEU A 495 22.58 -1.29 16.49
N GLU A 496 22.89 -0.40 15.56
CA GLU A 496 22.35 -0.31 14.21
C GLU A 496 23.46 -0.28 13.14
N SER A 497 23.13 -0.76 11.93
CA SER A 497 24.02 -0.77 10.77
C SER A 497 23.25 -1.05 9.48
N MET A 498 23.93 -0.92 8.32
CA MET A 498 23.42 -1.42 7.04
C MET A 498 23.08 -2.93 7.08
N MET A 499 23.83 -3.73 7.86
CA MET A 499 23.62 -5.18 7.95
C MET A 499 22.58 -5.58 9.01
N ARG A 500 21.97 -4.62 9.71
CA ARG A 500 20.94 -4.89 10.73
C ARG A 500 19.55 -4.44 10.29
N SER A 501 19.36 -3.15 10.05
CA SER A 501 18.05 -2.56 9.74
C SER A 501 18.06 -1.78 8.44
N ASN A 502 19.17 -1.80 7.70
CA ASN A 502 19.34 -1.14 6.41
C ASN A 502 19.15 0.39 6.47
N THR A 503 19.19 1.00 7.66
CA THR A 503 18.92 2.43 7.88
C THR A 503 20.18 3.26 8.13
N HIS A 504 21.26 2.61 8.53
CA HIS A 504 22.55 3.22 8.86
C HIS A 504 23.60 2.83 7.83
N GLY A 505 24.73 3.53 7.83
CA GLY A 505 25.89 3.12 7.02
C GLY A 505 26.49 1.79 7.50
N PHE A 506 27.45 1.27 6.73
CA PHE A 506 28.27 0.14 7.17
C PHE A 506 29.11 0.54 8.40
N ASN A 507 29.10 -0.31 9.44
CA ASN A 507 29.94 -0.13 10.63
C ASN A 507 31.43 -0.34 10.30
N ALA A 508 32.34 0.08 11.19
CA ALA A 508 33.79 0.09 10.90
C ALA A 508 34.36 -1.29 10.45
N PRO A 509 34.01 -2.43 11.09
CA PRO A 509 34.46 -3.74 10.62
C PRO A 509 33.96 -4.08 9.22
N SER A 510 32.72 -3.71 8.90
CA SER A 510 32.16 -3.87 7.56
C SER A 510 32.91 -3.01 6.54
N ARG A 511 33.20 -1.74 6.85
CA ARG A 511 33.97 -0.85 5.95
C ARG A 511 35.40 -1.33 5.71
N GLU A 512 36.05 -1.87 6.74
CA GLU A 512 37.37 -2.50 6.60
C GLU A 512 37.34 -3.70 5.66
N ALA A 513 36.32 -4.57 5.80
CA ALA A 513 36.14 -5.71 4.92
C ALA A 513 35.90 -5.28 3.47
N ILE A 514 35.04 -4.27 3.25
CA ILE A 514 34.79 -3.70 1.90
C ILE A 514 36.09 -3.14 1.31
N TYR A 515 36.84 -2.34 2.09
CA TYR A 515 38.10 -1.76 1.64
C TYR A 515 39.13 -2.83 1.25
N LYS A 516 39.30 -3.86 2.10
CA LYS A 516 40.18 -5.00 1.81
C LYS A 516 39.77 -5.71 0.53
N ARG A 517 38.46 -5.94 0.34
CA ARG A 517 37.92 -6.59 -0.85
C ARG A 517 38.25 -5.79 -2.12
N VAL A 518 37.95 -4.49 -2.13
CA VAL A 518 38.25 -3.60 -3.26
C VAL A 518 39.74 -3.60 -3.57
N MET A 519 40.58 -3.33 -2.57
CA MET A 519 42.02 -3.19 -2.79
C MET A 519 42.69 -4.49 -3.22
N HIS A 520 42.25 -5.63 -2.68
CA HIS A 520 42.75 -6.94 -3.08
C HIS A 520 42.47 -7.23 -4.55
N VAL A 521 41.24 -6.98 -5.03
CA VAL A 521 40.90 -7.20 -6.44
C VAL A 521 41.59 -6.16 -7.34
N ALA A 522 41.60 -4.89 -6.93
CA ALA A 522 42.20 -3.80 -7.68
C ALA A 522 43.71 -3.93 -7.86
N HIS A 523 44.43 -4.51 -6.90
CA HIS A 523 45.89 -4.58 -6.90
C HIS A 523 46.46 -6.00 -6.97
N GLY A 524 45.62 -7.02 -6.84
CA GLY A 524 46.00 -8.43 -6.86
C GLY A 524 46.66 -8.93 -5.57
N SER A 525 47.22 -10.14 -5.63
CA SER A 525 47.79 -10.88 -4.48
C SER A 525 48.99 -10.21 -3.81
N GLU A 526 49.66 -9.30 -4.51
CA GLU A 526 50.82 -8.56 -4.00
C GLU A 526 50.42 -7.47 -2.99
N TRP A 527 49.18 -6.99 -3.06
CA TRP A 527 48.69 -5.99 -2.11
C TRP A 527 48.69 -6.53 -0.68
N LYS A 528 49.19 -5.70 0.24
CA LYS A 528 49.22 -5.99 1.67
C LYS A 528 48.36 -4.97 2.39
N TYR A 529 47.56 -5.46 3.33
CA TYR A 529 46.75 -4.61 4.17
C TYR A 529 47.63 -3.79 5.11
N ASP A 530 47.40 -2.48 5.15
CA ASP A 530 47.98 -1.55 6.11
C ASP A 530 46.83 -0.89 6.89
N TYR A 531 46.85 -1.08 8.20
CA TYR A 531 45.80 -0.56 9.09
C TYR A 531 45.75 0.96 9.10
N GLU A 532 46.91 1.64 9.14
CA GLU A 532 46.96 3.10 9.23
C GLU A 532 46.52 3.75 7.91
N MET A 533 46.83 3.13 6.77
CA MET A 533 46.29 3.57 5.48
C MET A 533 44.77 3.42 5.42
N PHE A 534 44.24 2.30 5.92
CA PHE A 534 42.80 2.12 6.02
C PHE A 534 42.17 3.16 6.95
N VAL A 535 42.71 3.38 8.15
CA VAL A 535 42.13 4.35 9.09
C VAL A 535 42.18 5.78 8.53
N ALA A 536 43.28 6.16 7.89
CA ALA A 536 43.36 7.46 7.22
C ALA A 536 42.30 7.62 6.13
N PHE A 537 42.06 6.58 5.33
CA PHE A 537 40.99 6.55 4.34
C PHE A 537 39.60 6.58 4.99
N ASP A 538 39.34 5.72 5.97
CA ASP A 538 38.02 5.53 6.59
C ASP A 538 37.54 6.79 7.30
N LEU A 539 38.42 7.44 8.07
CA LEU A 539 38.07 8.68 8.79
C LEU A 539 37.82 9.86 7.85
N ALA A 540 38.40 9.85 6.65
CA ALA A 540 38.16 10.87 5.63
C ALA A 540 36.81 10.67 4.90
N HIS A 541 36.24 9.45 4.95
CA HIS A 541 35.06 9.04 4.15
C HIS A 541 34.02 8.31 5.01
N LEU A 542 33.81 8.76 6.25
CA LEU A 542 32.82 8.14 7.13
C LEU A 542 31.39 8.30 6.58
N PRO A 543 30.52 7.28 6.71
CA PRO A 543 29.12 7.37 6.32
C PRO A 543 28.41 8.55 6.99
N GLN A 544 27.68 9.36 6.21
CA GLN A 544 26.99 10.56 6.70
C GLN A 544 25.48 10.33 6.80
N SER A 545 24.85 10.85 7.86
CA SER A 545 23.39 10.89 7.96
C SER A 545 22.85 12.10 7.18
N THR A 546 22.22 11.89 6.01
CA THR A 546 21.49 12.95 5.31
C THR A 546 20.04 13.01 5.77
N SER A 547 19.44 14.21 5.85
CA SER A 547 18.07 14.42 6.36
C SER A 547 16.98 13.66 5.57
N THR A 548 17.24 13.30 4.32
CA THR A 548 16.39 12.45 3.48
C THR A 548 16.41 10.96 3.87
N ARG A 549 17.44 10.49 4.61
CA ARG A 549 17.53 9.09 5.08
C ARG A 549 16.58 8.78 6.26
N ASN A 550 15.91 9.78 6.85
CA ASN A 550 15.11 9.62 8.06
C ASN A 550 13.58 9.63 7.87
N THR A 551 13.04 9.95 6.69
CA THR A 551 11.62 10.35 6.58
C THR A 551 10.60 9.24 6.38
N ASN A 552 10.97 7.98 6.13
CA ASN A 552 9.99 6.89 5.95
C ASN A 552 10.41 5.59 6.65
N ILE A 553 10.66 5.63 7.97
CA ILE A 553 10.59 4.41 8.77
C ILE A 553 9.11 4.16 9.04
N ASN A 554 8.43 3.50 8.11
CA ASN A 554 7.13 2.94 8.42
C ASN A 554 7.38 1.71 9.33
N PRO A 555 7.01 1.75 10.63
CA PRO A 555 7.28 0.64 11.55
C PRO A 555 6.61 -0.68 11.12
N SER A 556 5.64 -0.63 10.19
CA SER A 556 5.04 -1.81 9.56
C SER A 556 5.91 -2.52 8.51
N MET A 557 7.04 -1.91 8.09
CA MET A 557 8.03 -2.52 7.19
C MET A 557 9.22 -3.17 7.92
N ASN A 558 9.08 -3.46 9.22
CA ASN A 558 10.01 -4.28 10.02
C ASN A 558 9.97 -5.77 9.62
N LYS A 559 9.83 -6.06 8.31
CA LYS A 559 9.97 -7.40 7.79
C LYS A 559 11.43 -7.58 7.37
N PRO A 560 12.16 -8.46 8.03
CA PRO A 560 13.56 -8.68 7.72
C PRO A 560 13.73 -9.50 6.45
N PHE A 561 14.90 -9.34 5.82
CA PHE A 561 15.24 -10.04 4.58
C PHE A 561 15.60 -11.49 4.83
N ALA A 562 15.65 -12.27 3.75
CA ALA A 562 16.00 -13.67 3.86
C ALA A 562 17.52 -13.72 4.01
N ALA A 563 18.01 -14.46 5.00
CA ALA A 563 19.45 -14.62 5.20
C ALA A 563 20.12 -15.07 3.89
N PRO A 564 21.35 -14.62 3.61
CA PRO A 564 22.03 -14.92 2.37
C PRO A 564 22.28 -16.43 2.23
N ARG A 565 22.29 -16.91 0.99
CA ARG A 565 22.37 -18.33 0.66
C ARG A 565 23.79 -18.70 0.25
N TYR A 566 24.48 -19.44 1.12
CA TYR A 566 25.77 -20.05 0.79
C TYR A 566 25.56 -21.30 -0.07
N MET A 567 26.20 -21.35 -1.24
CA MET A 567 26.03 -22.40 -2.26
C MET A 567 27.12 -23.49 -2.23
N GLY A 568 28.13 -23.34 -1.37
CA GLY A 568 29.22 -24.29 -1.26
C GLY A 568 28.93 -25.45 -0.31
N HIS A 569 29.82 -26.44 -0.33
CA HIS A 569 29.89 -27.50 0.67
C HIS A 569 31.23 -27.38 1.40
N PHE A 570 31.19 -27.39 2.74
CA PHE A 570 32.39 -27.48 3.58
C PHE A 570 32.76 -28.92 3.87
#